data_AF-A0A1H4LQZ4-F1
#
_entry.id   AF-A0A1H4LQZ4-F1
#
_cell.length_a   1.000
_cell.length_b   1.000
_cell.length_c   1.000
_cell.angle_alpha   90.00
_cell.angle_beta   90.00
_cell.angle_gamma   90.00
#
_symmetry.space_group_name_H-M   'P 1'
#
loop_
_entity.id
_entity.type
_entity.pdbx_description
1 polymer ?
#
loop_
_entity_poly.entity_id
_entity_poly.type
_entity_poly.pdbx_seq_one_letter_code
_entity_poly.pdbx_strand_id
1 'polypeptide(L)' 'MADLVNLNRFRKDRARREKRAQADANAVKFGRSLSERAAEEARVEKSTRELDQHRRDTGSEPGPSAGPDPDQD' A
#
# COMPACT_ATOMS: atom_id res chain seq x y z
N MET A 1 -14.63 12.73 -49.22
CA MET A 1 -13.17 12.95 -49.06
C MET A 1 -12.72 12.09 -47.90
N ALA A 2 -11.70 11.24 -48.10
CA ALA A 2 -11.17 10.40 -47.02
C ALA A 2 -9.98 11.10 -46.38
N ASP A 3 -10.03 11.31 -45.07
CA ASP A 3 -8.92 11.92 -44.33
C ASP A 3 -7.76 10.93 -44.23
N LEU A 4 -6.61 11.31 -44.80
CA LEU A 4 -5.38 10.53 -44.74
C LEU A 4 -4.80 10.63 -43.31
N VAL A 5 -5.23 9.74 -42.43
CA VAL A 5 -4.74 9.69 -41.04
C VAL A 5 -3.40 8.94 -40.96
N ASN A 6 -2.37 9.61 -40.45
CA ASN A 6 -1.06 9.00 -40.26
C ASN A 6 -1.06 8.08 -39.02
N LEU A 7 -1.21 6.76 -39.26
CA LEU A 7 -1.21 5.74 -38.20
C LEU A 7 0.10 5.70 -37.39
N ASN A 8 1.24 6.06 -37.98
CA ASN A 8 2.52 6.05 -37.28
C ASN A 8 2.55 7.11 -36.18
N ARG A 9 1.97 8.29 -36.43
CA ARG A 9 1.84 9.34 -35.42
C ARG A 9 0.97 8.87 -34.26
N PHE A 10 -0.18 8.27 -34.55
CA PHE A 10 -1.10 7.75 -33.54
C PHE A 10 -0.46 6.66 -32.67
N ARG A 11 0.25 5.70 -33.29
CA ARG A 11 1.00 4.66 -32.56
C ARG A 11 2.06 5.26 -31.64
N LYS A 12 2.80 6.27 -32.12
CA LYS A 12 3.81 6.98 -31.30
C LYS A 12 3.17 7.77 -30.16
N ASP A 13 2.02 8.39 -30.39
CA ASP A 13 1.27 9.11 -29.35
C ASP A 13 0.78 8.13 -28.28
N ARG A 14 0.22 6.98 -28.67
CA ARG A 14 -0.21 5.92 -27.75
C ARG A 14 0.96 5.40 -26.91
N ALA A 15 2.08 5.03 -27.54
CA ALA A 15 3.27 4.54 -26.84
C ALA A 15 3.84 5.58 -25.85
N ARG A 16 3.79 6.88 -26.19
CA ARG A 16 4.20 7.95 -25.27
C ARG A 16 3.27 8.07 -24.06
N ARG A 17 1.95 7.92 -24.25
CA ARG A 17 0.97 7.96 -23.14
C ARG A 17 1.17 6.78 -22.20
N GLU A 18 1.32 5.56 -22.74
CA GLU A 18 1.56 4.35 -21.96
C GLU A 18 2.85 4.47 -21.13
N LYS A 19 3.94 4.97 -21.73
CA LYS A 19 5.20 5.22 -21.01
C LYS A 19 5.06 6.24 -19.87
N ARG A 20 4.27 7.31 -20.07
CA ARG A 20 4.01 8.30 -19.00
C ARG A 20 3.24 7.69 -17.84
N ALA A 21 2.16 6.97 -18.12
CA ALA A 21 1.37 6.31 -17.08
C ALA A 21 2.22 5.29 -16.27
N GLN A 22 3.12 4.56 -16.94
CA GLN A 22 4.03 3.65 -16.26
C GLN A 22 5.09 4.40 -15.43
N ALA A 23 5.61 5.53 -15.93
CA ALA A 23 6.53 6.37 -15.18
C ALA A 23 5.86 6.96 -13.93
N ASP A 24 4.62 7.42 -14.02
CA ASP A 24 3.86 7.94 -12.88
C ASP A 24 3.60 6.83 -11.85
N ALA A 25 3.20 5.64 -12.30
CA ALA A 25 3.04 4.49 -11.42
C ALA A 25 4.36 4.10 -10.73
N ASN A 26 5.47 4.17 -11.44
CA ASN A 26 6.80 3.90 -10.88
C ASN A 26 7.26 5.03 -9.95
N ALA A 27 6.94 6.28 -10.22
CA ALA A 27 7.23 7.40 -9.33
C ALA A 27 6.44 7.29 -8.02
N VAL A 28 5.21 6.79 -8.05
CA VAL A 28 4.46 6.50 -6.81
C VAL A 28 5.06 5.31 -6.06
N LYS A 29 5.42 4.23 -6.78
CA LYS A 29 5.96 3.00 -6.18
C LYS A 29 7.39 3.14 -5.65
N PHE A 30 8.22 3.88 -6.36
CA PHE A 30 9.67 3.95 -6.16
C PHE A 30 10.18 5.37 -5.91
N GLY A 31 9.33 6.39 -6.01
CA GLY A 31 9.71 7.79 -5.77
C GLY A 31 9.79 8.16 -4.29
N ARG A 32 9.41 7.26 -3.37
CA ARG A 32 9.89 7.36 -1.98
C ARG A 32 11.32 6.85 -1.94
N SER A 33 12.26 7.77 -1.73
CA SER A 33 13.66 7.44 -1.52
C SER A 33 13.81 6.49 -0.32
N LEU A 34 14.91 5.72 -0.28
CA LEU A 34 15.20 4.82 0.84
C LEU A 34 15.22 5.58 2.18
N SER A 35 15.74 6.81 2.18
CA SER A 35 15.77 7.72 3.33
C SER A 35 14.37 8.14 3.81
N GLU A 36 13.45 8.41 2.89
CA GLU A 36 12.07 8.77 3.25
C GLU A 36 11.31 7.58 3.81
N ARG A 37 11.48 6.39 3.21
CA ARG A 37 10.89 5.14 3.74
C ARG A 37 11.41 4.83 5.14
N ALA A 38 12.71 4.92 5.35
CA ALA A 38 13.32 4.70 6.67
C ALA A 38 12.85 5.73 7.71
N ALA A 39 12.69 7.00 7.31
CA ALA A 39 12.16 8.04 8.20
C ALA A 39 10.67 7.82 8.54
N GLU A 40 9.86 7.36 7.58
CA GLU A 40 8.46 6.98 7.83
C GLU A 40 8.38 5.77 8.77
N GLU A 41 9.16 4.73 8.51
CA GLU A 41 9.20 3.51 9.33
C GLU A 41 9.61 3.83 10.78
N ALA A 42 10.67 4.62 10.97
CA ALA A 42 11.09 5.08 12.30
C ALA A 42 10.00 5.91 13.02
N ARG A 43 9.22 6.71 12.28
CA ARG A 43 8.09 7.46 12.84
C ARG A 43 6.95 6.52 13.25
N VAL A 44 6.63 5.54 12.41
CA VAL A 44 5.62 4.52 12.71
C VAL A 44 6.03 3.73 13.95
N GLU A 45 7.25 3.21 14.01
CA GLU A 45 7.76 2.49 15.18
C GLU A 45 7.76 3.33 16.46
N LYS A 46 8.13 4.61 16.36
CA LYS A 46 8.06 5.50 17.52
C LYS A 46 6.61 5.66 18.00
N SER A 47 5.68 5.88 17.07
CA SER A 47 4.26 6.00 17.40
C SER A 47 3.67 4.72 17.99
N THR A 48 4.04 3.55 17.48
CA THR A 48 3.56 2.27 18.03
C THR A 48 4.10 2.06 19.44
N ARG A 49 5.40 2.32 19.66
CA ARG A 49 6.01 2.23 21.01
C ARG A 49 5.41 3.23 21.99
N GLU A 50 5.08 4.45 21.56
CA GLU A 50 4.39 5.44 22.41
C GLU A 50 2.98 4.94 22.77
N LEU A 51 2.22 4.46 21.79
CA LEU A 51 0.88 3.90 22.02
C LEU A 51 0.92 2.66 22.93
N ASP A 52 1.90 1.78 22.75
CA ASP A 52 2.10 0.59 23.58
C ASP A 52 2.47 0.98 25.03
N GLN A 53 3.35 1.97 25.23
CA GLN A 53 3.69 2.47 26.57
C GLN A 53 2.50 3.13 27.29
N HIS A 54 1.58 3.72 26.53
CA HIS A 54 0.36 4.32 27.06
C HIS A 54 -0.80 3.34 27.16
N ARG A 55 -0.65 2.09 26.68
CA ARG A 55 -1.64 1.03 26.82
C ARG A 55 -1.71 0.65 28.29
N ARG A 56 -2.85 0.92 28.92
CA ARG A 56 -3.19 0.35 30.23
C ARG A 56 -3.75 -1.05 29.97
N ASP A 57 -3.36 -2.03 30.76
CA ASP A 57 -3.91 -3.39 30.72
C ASP A 57 -5.38 -3.39 31.16
N THR A 58 -6.27 -2.85 30.34
CA THR A 58 -7.71 -2.97 30.47
C THR A 58 -8.21 -3.88 29.36
N GLY A 59 -7.97 -5.18 29.52
CA GLY A 59 -8.76 -6.28 28.95
C GLY A 59 -9.03 -6.25 27.44
N SER A 60 -8.01 -6.18 26.58
CA SER A 60 -8.16 -6.66 25.19
C SER A 60 -7.74 -8.12 25.10
N GLU A 61 -8.52 -9.00 25.73
CA GLU A 61 -8.59 -10.39 25.32
C GLU A 61 -9.14 -10.44 23.88
N PRO A 62 -8.49 -11.10 22.90
CA PRO A 62 -9.27 -11.72 21.85
C PRO A 62 -10.12 -12.78 22.57
N GLY A 63 -11.44 -12.62 22.56
CA GLY A 63 -12.38 -13.39 23.37
C GLY A 63 -12.14 -14.91 23.34
N PRO A 64 -12.51 -15.63 24.41
CA PRO A 64 -12.15 -17.03 24.60
C PRO A 64 -12.78 -17.90 23.52
N SER A 65 -11.97 -18.45 22.62
CA SER A 65 -12.29 -19.72 21.98
C SER A 65 -12.05 -20.84 23.01
N ALA A 66 -12.94 -20.93 23.99
CA ALA A 66 -12.99 -22.05 24.92
C ALA A 66 -14.45 -22.36 25.24
N GLY A 67 -15.04 -23.26 24.46
CA GLY A 67 -16.02 -24.21 24.97
C GLY A 67 -15.49 -25.60 24.63
N PRO A 68 -15.09 -26.44 25.60
CA PRO A 68 -14.99 -27.86 25.36
C PRO A 68 -16.41 -28.42 25.21
N ASP A 69 -16.61 -29.26 24.20
CA ASP A 69 -17.88 -29.94 23.89
C ASP A 69 -18.43 -30.67 25.14
N PRO A 70 -19.68 -30.40 25.56
CA PRO A 70 -20.28 -31.07 26.70
C PRO A 70 -21.11 -32.26 26.22
N ASP A 71 -20.46 -33.39 25.89
CA ASP A 71 -21.13 -34.69 25.70
C ASP A 71 -20.13 -35.85 25.90
N GLN A 72 -19.69 -36.05 27.14
CA GLN A 72 -19.09 -37.31 27.59
C GLN A 72 -19.66 -37.64 28.98
N ASP A 73 -20.87 -38.20 29.00
CA ASP A 73 -21.35 -39.13 30.04
C ASP A 73 -21.22 -40.57 29.50
#